data_AF-A0AAJ0MMJ8-F1
#
_entry.id   AF-A0AAJ0MMJ8-F1
#
_cell.length_a   1.000
_cell.length_b   1.000
_cell.length_c   1.000
_cell.angle_alpha   90.00
_cell.angle_beta   90.00
_cell.angle_gamma   90.00
#
_symmetry.space_group_name_H-M   'P 1'
#
loop_
_entity.id
_entity.type
_entity.pdbx_description
1 polymer ?
#
loop_
_entity_poly.entity_id
_entity_poly.type
_entity_poly.pdbx_seq_one_letter_code
_entity_poly.pdbx_strand_id
1 'polypeptide(L)'
;MCSPTGESIPHEVPKRGDDGAPKESFPWHIGVYDAHCHPTDTMASISSITNMQARLLTIMATRGQDQDLVASVAEQHGITDLNELRESGSSETPKKVVPAFGWHPWFSHQLYDDSNDDEQEEEVTDVPAHNKKTKHYSTVLSPPPDANFIASLPDPIPLSKFLQETRQRLLAHPTALVGEIGLDKAFRLPWGKVIESSSSRNGDLTPGGREGRMLSPYHVKMAHQVDVLKAQLCLAGELGRPVSLHGVQAHGVLFDALASLWKGHEKEVVSRKKQKMIAKGVSEDFSSSSSDEEEEEDEFDDLEFGLVGEPKQQQQQQQQHKAKKSKKPYKPKPKPFPPRACLHSFSGPPQVLKQYLDPKIPVKCYFSFSMVVNLGTAGGEAKFADVIRACPDGQVLVESDLHVAGEDMDGYLEDVARRIYYQTTPSAQLDKY
;
A
#
# COMPACT_ATOMS: atom_id res chain seq x y z
N MET A 1 1.89 8.80 12.03
CA MET A 1 1.30 10.14 11.81
C MET A 1 2.14 10.90 10.80
N CYS A 2 1.76 10.74 9.54
CA CYS A 2 2.41 11.42 8.43
C CYS A 2 1.83 12.83 8.24
N SER A 3 2.08 13.77 9.16
CA SER A 3 1.57 15.14 8.99
C SER A 3 2.41 15.95 7.99
N PRO A 4 1.80 16.51 6.93
CA PRO A 4 2.47 17.32 5.92
C PRO A 4 2.64 18.79 6.35
N THR A 5 2.04 19.21 7.47
CA THR A 5 2.13 20.58 7.97
C THR A 5 3.34 20.71 8.89
N GLY A 6 4.14 21.76 8.74
CA GLY A 6 5.34 22.01 9.54
C GLY A 6 5.11 22.20 11.05
N GLU A 7 3.88 21.97 11.52
CA GLU A 7 3.53 21.92 12.94
C GLU A 7 4.16 20.66 13.56
N SER A 8 4.74 20.81 14.75
CA SER A 8 5.09 19.66 15.57
C SER A 8 3.78 18.93 15.90
N ILE A 9 3.60 17.73 15.37
CA ILE A 9 2.50 16.86 15.78
C ILE A 9 2.64 16.70 17.30
N PRO A 10 1.59 16.99 18.10
CA PRO A 10 1.65 16.75 19.53
C PRO A 10 2.06 15.31 19.78
N HIS A 11 3.00 15.12 20.70
CA HIS A 11 3.46 13.80 21.15
C HIS A 11 2.38 13.01 21.89
N GLU A 12 1.25 13.65 22.22
CA GLU A 12 0.04 13.02 22.70
C GLU A 12 -0.78 12.56 21.49
N VAL A 13 -1.36 11.35 21.61
CA VAL A 13 -2.45 10.94 20.73
C VAL A 13 -3.45 12.10 20.65
N PRO A 14 -3.88 12.55 19.45
CA PRO A 14 -4.80 13.66 19.36
C PRO A 14 -6.02 13.36 20.25
N LYS A 15 -6.48 14.35 21.03
CA LYS A 15 -7.57 14.10 21.97
C LYS A 15 -8.84 13.86 21.17
N ARG A 16 -9.43 12.67 21.35
CA ARG A 16 -10.77 12.34 20.84
C ARG A 16 -11.75 13.36 21.43
N GLY A 17 -12.37 14.17 20.56
CA GLY A 17 -13.44 15.07 20.98
C GLY A 17 -14.67 14.24 21.32
N ASP A 18 -15.40 14.60 22.39
CA ASP A 18 -16.75 14.08 22.60
C ASP A 18 -17.69 14.85 21.67
N ASP A 19 -17.81 14.38 20.44
CA ASP A 19 -18.63 14.94 19.36
C ASP A 19 -20.10 14.48 19.45
N GLY A 20 -20.52 13.91 20.58
CA GLY A 20 -21.89 13.45 20.79
C GLY A 20 -22.23 12.24 19.91
N ALA A 21 -21.24 11.41 19.61
CA ALA A 21 -21.36 10.20 18.82
C ALA A 21 -22.52 9.29 19.32
N PRO A 22 -23.12 8.48 18.43
CA PRO A 22 -24.31 7.69 18.75
C PRO A 22 -24.08 6.80 19.97
N LYS A 23 -25.08 6.76 20.86
CA LYS A 23 -25.04 5.99 22.12
C LYS A 23 -25.03 4.46 21.94
N GLU A 24 -25.08 3.99 20.71
CA GLU A 24 -25.13 2.57 20.39
C GLU A 24 -23.74 1.98 20.27
N SER A 25 -23.59 0.78 20.84
CA SER A 25 -22.34 0.03 20.81
C SER A 25 -21.86 -0.18 19.38
N PHE A 26 -20.59 0.07 19.12
CA PHE A 26 -20.01 -0.14 17.80
C PHE A 26 -19.92 -1.64 17.48
N PRO A 27 -20.33 -2.07 16.27
CA PRO A 27 -20.43 -3.48 15.92
C PRO A 27 -19.06 -4.09 15.53
N TRP A 28 -18.11 -4.14 16.49
CA TRP A 28 -16.78 -4.74 16.30
C TRP A 28 -16.79 -6.17 15.76
N HIS A 29 -17.87 -6.92 16.02
CA HIS A 29 -18.08 -8.28 15.53
C HIS A 29 -18.14 -8.41 13.99
N ILE A 30 -18.39 -7.31 13.26
CA ILE A 30 -18.34 -7.28 11.79
C ILE A 30 -16.90 -7.43 11.27
N GLY A 31 -15.91 -7.10 12.10
CA GLY A 31 -14.50 -7.11 11.76
C GLY A 31 -14.07 -5.78 11.15
N VAL A 32 -13.38 -4.96 11.94
CA VAL A 32 -12.74 -3.73 11.47
C VAL A 32 -11.25 -3.96 11.31
N TYR A 33 -10.71 -3.48 10.20
CA TYR A 33 -9.34 -3.71 9.77
C TYR A 33 -8.67 -2.35 9.60
N ASP A 34 -7.61 -2.09 10.37
CA ASP A 34 -6.79 -0.91 10.17
C ASP A 34 -5.90 -1.11 8.93
N ALA A 35 -6.19 -0.35 7.87
CA ALA A 35 -5.46 -0.46 6.62
C ALA A 35 -4.05 0.17 6.69
N HIS A 36 -3.76 1.01 7.70
CA HIS A 36 -2.50 1.73 7.78
C HIS A 36 -2.23 2.31 9.18
N CYS A 37 -1.16 1.86 9.82
CA CYS A 37 -0.66 2.46 11.05
C CYS A 37 0.85 2.26 11.28
N HIS A 38 1.38 2.94 12.29
CA HIS A 38 2.80 2.96 12.65
C HIS A 38 3.05 2.64 14.13
N PRO A 39 2.51 1.55 14.70
CA PRO A 39 2.66 1.28 16.13
C PRO A 39 4.12 1.01 16.55
N THR A 40 5.01 0.71 15.59
CA THR A 40 6.46 0.59 15.84
C THR A 40 7.15 1.93 16.10
N ASP A 41 6.49 3.06 15.87
CA ASP A 41 6.96 4.37 16.35
C ASP A 41 6.92 4.44 17.89
N THR A 42 6.06 3.66 18.54
CA THR A 42 5.94 3.59 20.01
C THR A 42 5.91 2.14 20.46
N MET A 43 7.09 1.53 20.59
CA MET A 43 7.23 0.09 20.86
C MET A 43 6.55 -0.36 22.17
N ALA A 44 6.37 0.53 23.15
CA ALA A 44 5.63 0.25 24.37
C ALA A 44 4.17 -0.17 24.12
N SER A 45 3.55 0.34 23.05
CA SER A 45 2.15 0.07 22.69
C SER A 45 1.91 -1.30 22.03
N ILE A 46 2.96 -1.97 21.56
CA ILE A 46 2.85 -3.25 20.83
C ILE A 46 2.17 -4.33 21.68
N SER A 47 2.40 -4.32 23.01
CA SER A 47 1.76 -5.25 23.93
C SER A 47 0.24 -5.14 23.97
N SER A 48 -0.33 -4.00 23.56
CA SER A 48 -1.77 -3.75 23.53
C SER A 48 -2.49 -4.37 22.34
N ILE A 49 -1.77 -4.78 21.27
CA ILE A 49 -2.34 -5.34 20.03
C ILE A 49 -3.28 -6.51 20.31
N THR A 50 -2.91 -7.38 21.25
CA THR A 50 -3.68 -8.58 21.59
C THR A 50 -5.08 -8.26 22.13
N ASN A 51 -5.23 -7.14 22.84
CA ASN A 51 -6.46 -6.73 23.51
C ASN A 51 -7.33 -5.77 22.70
N MET A 52 -6.85 -5.34 21.52
CA MET A 52 -7.61 -4.44 20.65
C MET A 52 -8.92 -5.07 20.17
N GLN A 53 -9.89 -4.22 19.83
CA GLN A 53 -11.14 -4.64 19.19
C GLN A 53 -10.98 -4.80 17.68
N ALA A 54 -10.09 -4.04 17.04
CA ALA A 54 -9.72 -4.24 15.65
C ALA A 54 -9.30 -5.70 15.38
N ARG A 55 -9.77 -6.24 14.25
CA ARG A 55 -9.51 -7.61 13.82
C ARG A 55 -8.12 -7.79 13.27
N LEU A 56 -7.60 -6.76 12.58
CA LEU A 56 -6.31 -6.76 11.93
C LEU A 56 -5.77 -5.33 11.85
N LEU A 57 -4.45 -5.20 11.89
CA LEU A 57 -3.70 -3.98 11.69
C LEU A 57 -2.65 -4.21 10.61
N THR A 58 -2.55 -3.26 9.67
CA THR A 58 -1.47 -3.22 8.70
C THR A 58 -0.42 -2.23 9.17
N ILE A 59 0.74 -2.73 9.62
CA ILE A 59 1.80 -1.91 10.20
C ILE A 59 2.85 -1.54 9.14
N MET A 60 3.21 -0.27 9.06
CA MET A 60 4.05 0.24 7.99
C MET A 60 5.48 0.51 8.47
N ALA A 61 6.46 0.01 7.71
CA ALA A 61 7.83 0.49 7.85
C ALA A 61 7.99 1.80 7.06
N THR A 62 8.52 2.84 7.73
CA THR A 62 8.67 4.19 7.15
C THR A 62 10.13 4.48 6.79
N ARG A 63 11.07 4.03 7.64
CA ARG A 63 12.52 4.24 7.51
C ARG A 63 13.31 2.96 7.75
N GLY A 64 14.64 3.04 7.67
CA GLY A 64 15.55 1.90 7.83
C GLY A 64 15.42 1.16 9.16
N GLN A 65 15.27 1.89 10.27
CA GLN A 65 15.09 1.29 11.60
C GLN A 65 13.79 0.49 11.71
N ASP A 66 12.73 0.94 11.03
CA ASP A 66 11.42 0.31 11.13
C ASP A 66 11.37 -1.04 10.43
N GLN A 67 12.26 -1.29 9.44
CA GLN A 67 12.25 -2.54 8.67
C GLN A 67 12.42 -3.77 9.58
N ASP A 68 13.34 -3.69 10.54
CA ASP A 68 13.58 -4.76 11.51
C ASP A 68 12.52 -4.80 12.59
N LEU A 69 12.08 -3.64 13.10
CA LEU A 69 11.04 -3.58 14.13
C LEU A 69 9.72 -4.16 13.63
N VAL A 70 9.29 -3.81 12.42
CA VAL A 70 8.09 -4.34 11.78
C VAL A 70 8.21 -5.85 11.55
N ALA A 71 9.37 -6.32 11.12
CA ALA A 71 9.61 -7.76 10.97
C ALA A 71 9.50 -8.51 12.31
N SER A 72 10.13 -7.99 13.38
CA SER A 72 10.04 -8.58 14.72
C SER A 72 8.63 -8.58 15.29
N VAL A 73 7.86 -7.49 15.09
CA VAL A 73 6.44 -7.45 15.51
C VAL A 73 5.61 -8.45 14.70
N ALA A 74 5.89 -8.62 13.40
CA ALA A 74 5.20 -9.61 12.57
C ALA A 74 5.54 -11.06 12.94
N GLU A 75 6.75 -11.35 13.41
CA GLU A 75 7.09 -12.68 13.94
C GLU A 75 6.23 -13.04 15.17
N GLN A 76 5.96 -12.04 16.02
CA GLN A 76 5.20 -12.23 17.27
C GLN A 76 3.67 -12.21 17.05
N HIS A 77 3.17 -11.25 16.26
CA HIS A 77 1.75 -10.94 16.15
C HIS A 77 1.18 -11.11 14.73
N GLY A 78 2.00 -11.51 13.76
CA GLY A 78 1.65 -11.51 12.34
C GLY A 78 0.90 -12.75 11.87
N ILE A 79 -0.17 -12.56 11.10
CA ILE A 79 -0.92 -13.67 10.49
C ILE A 79 -0.09 -14.34 9.39
N THR A 80 -0.21 -15.66 9.26
CA THR A 80 0.53 -16.43 8.24
C THR A 80 -0.32 -16.70 6.99
N ASP A 81 -1.64 -16.83 7.17
CA ASP A 81 -2.64 -17.00 6.12
C ASP A 81 -3.81 -16.04 6.36
N LEU A 82 -4.35 -15.46 5.28
CA LEU A 82 -5.59 -14.67 5.30
C LEU A 82 -6.80 -15.49 5.74
N ASN A 83 -6.76 -16.82 5.60
CA ASN A 83 -7.82 -17.71 6.08
C ASN A 83 -7.96 -17.68 7.61
N GLU A 84 -6.89 -17.39 8.35
CA GLU A 84 -6.92 -17.20 9.81
C GLU A 84 -7.88 -16.07 10.23
N LEU A 85 -8.14 -15.12 9.33
CA LEU A 85 -9.09 -14.02 9.58
C LEU A 85 -10.55 -14.48 9.56
N ARG A 86 -10.86 -15.60 8.90
CA ARG A 86 -12.23 -16.13 8.75
C ARG A 86 -12.60 -17.11 9.87
N GLU A 87 -11.61 -17.76 10.48
CA GLU A 87 -11.82 -18.77 11.50
C GLU A 87 -11.66 -18.15 12.90
N SER A 88 -12.77 -17.81 13.53
CA SER A 88 -12.84 -17.20 14.87
C SER A 88 -12.73 -18.20 16.04
N GLY A 89 -12.19 -19.40 15.80
CA GLY A 89 -12.37 -20.55 16.70
C GLY A 89 -11.14 -21.16 17.38
N SER A 90 -9.92 -20.63 17.20
CA SER A 90 -8.73 -21.23 17.83
C SER A 90 -8.50 -20.69 19.26
N SER A 91 -7.99 -21.56 20.13
CA SER A 91 -7.70 -21.29 21.56
C SER A 91 -6.43 -20.44 21.79
N GLU A 92 -5.75 -20.01 20.72
CA GLU A 92 -4.55 -19.17 20.78
C GLU A 92 -4.92 -17.70 20.70
N THR A 93 -4.09 -16.83 21.28
CA THR A 93 -4.26 -15.37 21.13
C THR A 93 -4.26 -15.03 19.63
N PRO A 94 -5.31 -14.38 19.10
CA PRO A 94 -5.43 -14.14 17.68
C PRO A 94 -4.26 -13.25 17.23
N LYS A 95 -3.56 -13.68 16.18
CA LYS A 95 -2.60 -12.85 15.47
C LYS A 95 -3.37 -11.80 14.68
N LYS A 96 -2.88 -10.56 14.70
CA LYS A 96 -3.61 -9.39 14.19
C LYS A 96 -2.79 -8.49 13.28
N VAL A 97 -1.55 -8.86 12.95
CA VAL A 97 -0.65 -7.97 12.20
C VAL A 97 -0.44 -8.46 10.77
N VAL A 98 -0.47 -7.52 9.83
CA VAL A 98 0.13 -7.66 8.50
C VAL A 98 1.24 -6.64 8.37
N PRO A 99 2.51 -7.05 8.18
CA PRO A 99 3.60 -6.11 7.98
C PRO A 99 3.58 -5.53 6.56
N ALA A 100 4.01 -4.29 6.43
CA ALA A 100 4.38 -3.68 5.17
C ALA A 100 5.83 -3.18 5.24
N PHE A 101 6.60 -3.51 4.20
CA PHE A 101 8.00 -3.11 4.09
C PHE A 101 8.17 -2.13 2.93
N GLY A 102 8.79 -0.99 3.18
CA GLY A 102 8.91 0.09 2.21
C GLY A 102 9.76 1.23 2.76
N TRP A 103 10.21 2.09 1.86
CA TRP A 103 10.98 3.27 2.17
C TRP A 103 10.19 4.52 1.80
N HIS A 104 9.85 5.30 2.83
CA HIS A 104 9.01 6.47 2.70
C HIS A 104 9.72 7.60 1.94
N PRO A 105 8.99 8.43 1.13
CA PRO A 105 9.58 9.56 0.40
C PRO A 105 10.39 10.52 1.25
N TRP A 106 10.04 10.68 2.52
CA TRP A 106 10.79 11.53 3.48
C TRP A 106 12.25 11.13 3.62
N PHE A 107 12.53 9.83 3.55
CA PHE A 107 13.85 9.25 3.74
C PHE A 107 14.50 8.82 2.42
N SER A 108 13.86 9.07 1.27
CA SER A 108 14.38 8.67 -0.05
C SER A 108 15.75 9.28 -0.38
N HIS A 109 16.11 10.41 0.23
CA HIS A 109 17.46 10.99 0.17
C HIS A 109 18.56 10.06 0.69
N GLN A 110 18.22 9.06 1.51
CA GLN A 110 19.18 8.10 2.06
C GLN A 110 19.47 6.94 1.10
N LEU A 111 18.76 6.86 -0.02
CA LEU A 111 18.98 5.85 -1.05
C LEU A 111 19.60 6.51 -2.28
N TYR A 112 20.55 5.84 -2.91
CA TYR A 112 21.11 6.24 -4.21
C TYR A 112 20.92 5.13 -5.24
N ASP A 113 20.69 5.52 -6.49
CA ASP A 113 20.59 4.58 -7.59
C ASP A 113 21.99 4.12 -8.02
N ASP A 114 22.25 2.83 -7.84
CA ASP A 114 23.51 2.17 -8.17
C ASP A 114 23.45 1.41 -9.52
N SER A 115 22.37 1.55 -10.30
CA SER A 115 22.22 0.83 -11.57
C SER A 115 23.22 1.22 -12.66
N ASN A 116 23.82 2.41 -12.57
CA ASN A 116 24.75 2.95 -13.57
C ASN A 116 26.22 2.86 -13.12
N ASP A 117 26.49 2.34 -11.92
CA ASP A 117 27.85 2.22 -11.40
C ASP A 117 28.64 1.08 -12.08
N ASP A 118 27.94 0.13 -12.74
CA ASP A 118 28.55 -0.97 -13.52
C ASP A 118 29.28 -0.50 -14.80
N GLU A 119 29.02 0.72 -15.30
CA GLU A 119 29.64 1.24 -16.54
C GLU A 119 30.86 2.15 -16.30
N GLN A 120 31.24 2.43 -15.05
CA GLN A 120 32.37 3.31 -14.71
C GLN A 120 33.32 2.72 -13.65
N GLU A 121 33.52 1.41 -13.64
CA GLU A 121 34.76 0.82 -13.08
C GLU A 121 35.96 1.07 -14.02
N GLU A 122 36.16 2.31 -14.48
CA GLU A 122 37.51 2.72 -14.86
C GLU A 122 38.31 2.86 -13.56
N GLU A 123 39.31 2.00 -13.43
CA GLU A 123 40.34 2.00 -12.39
C GLU A 123 40.93 3.39 -12.14
N VAL A 124 40.31 4.20 -11.28
CA VAL A 124 40.93 5.41 -10.73
C VAL A 124 40.58 5.54 -9.25
N THR A 125 41.44 4.92 -8.44
CA THR A 125 41.88 5.33 -7.11
C THR A 125 40.82 5.93 -6.16
N ASP A 126 40.43 5.15 -5.16
CA ASP A 126 40.24 5.61 -3.76
C ASP A 126 39.51 6.97 -3.61
N VAL A 127 38.37 7.14 -4.29
CA VAL A 127 37.50 8.30 -4.09
C VAL A 127 36.96 8.21 -2.66
N PRO A 128 37.33 9.11 -1.73
CA PRO A 128 36.97 8.96 -0.33
C PRO A 128 35.44 8.86 -0.17
N ALA A 129 34.95 8.03 0.75
CA ALA A 129 33.51 7.87 1.00
C ALA A 129 32.79 9.23 1.21
N HIS A 130 33.51 10.22 1.76
CA HIS A 130 33.07 11.62 1.89
C HIS A 130 32.64 12.23 0.55
N ASN A 131 33.36 11.96 -0.54
CA ASN A 131 33.09 12.53 -1.85
C ASN A 131 31.81 11.92 -2.47
N LYS A 132 31.61 10.59 -2.33
CA LYS A 132 30.36 9.92 -2.76
C LYS A 132 29.14 10.47 -2.02
N LYS A 133 29.22 10.61 -0.70
CA LYS A 133 28.17 11.21 0.13
C LYS A 133 27.82 12.64 -0.31
N THR A 134 28.84 13.47 -0.50
CA THR A 134 28.66 14.87 -0.89
C THR A 134 28.04 14.99 -2.29
N LYS A 135 28.53 14.20 -3.25
CA LYS A 135 27.99 14.13 -4.61
C LYS A 135 26.53 13.73 -4.61
N HIS A 136 26.17 12.68 -3.86
CA HIS A 136 24.80 12.20 -3.74
C HIS A 136 23.86 13.28 -3.20
N TYR A 137 24.11 13.80 -2.00
CA TYR A 137 23.22 14.78 -1.37
C TYR A 137 23.12 16.10 -2.13
N SER A 138 24.21 16.54 -2.76
CA SER A 138 24.20 17.72 -3.63
C SER A 138 23.34 17.50 -4.89
N THR A 139 23.25 16.25 -5.35
CA THR A 139 22.46 15.89 -6.53
C THR A 139 20.99 15.74 -6.21
N VAL A 140 20.62 15.12 -5.09
CA VAL A 140 19.22 14.76 -4.79
C VAL A 140 18.47 15.79 -3.96
N LEU A 141 19.16 16.72 -3.28
CA LEU A 141 18.52 17.76 -2.46
C LEU A 141 18.40 19.09 -3.19
N SER A 142 17.38 19.86 -2.81
CA SER A 142 17.09 21.19 -3.32
C SER A 142 16.59 22.09 -2.17
N PRO A 143 17.01 23.36 -2.06
CA PRO A 143 18.16 23.97 -2.77
C PRO A 143 19.47 23.22 -2.47
N PRO A 144 20.58 23.51 -3.17
CA PRO A 144 21.86 22.86 -2.90
C PRO A 144 22.27 22.98 -1.43
N PRO A 145 22.51 21.86 -0.72
CA PRO A 145 22.83 21.89 0.70
C PRO A 145 24.26 22.34 0.97
N ASP A 146 24.45 23.01 2.11
CA ASP A 146 25.77 23.34 2.62
C ASP A 146 26.51 22.10 3.18
N ALA A 147 27.84 22.19 3.28
CA ALA A 147 28.69 21.08 3.71
C ALA A 147 28.39 20.61 5.15
N ASN A 148 27.98 21.52 6.05
CA ASN A 148 27.65 21.17 7.43
C ASN A 148 26.37 20.34 7.48
N PHE A 149 25.37 20.70 6.67
CA PHE A 149 24.14 19.93 6.53
C PHE A 149 24.42 18.53 5.99
N ILE A 150 25.19 18.41 4.90
CA ILE A 150 25.59 17.12 4.33
C ILE A 150 26.31 16.25 5.37
N ALA A 151 27.25 16.83 6.14
CA ALA A 151 27.98 16.10 7.17
C ALA A 151 27.08 15.59 8.32
N SER A 152 25.91 16.19 8.52
CA SER A 152 24.93 15.78 9.54
C SER A 152 24.05 14.61 9.10
N LEU A 153 23.89 14.39 7.80
CA LEU A 153 23.07 13.31 7.23
C LEU A 153 23.77 11.94 7.36
N PRO A 154 23.04 10.82 7.36
CA PRO A 154 23.63 9.48 7.35
C PRO A 154 24.37 9.21 6.03
N ASP A 155 25.13 8.12 5.95
CA ASP A 155 25.70 7.69 4.68
C ASP A 155 24.62 7.04 3.80
N PRO A 156 24.57 7.35 2.49
CA PRO A 156 23.53 6.81 1.62
C PRO A 156 23.76 5.32 1.34
N ILE A 157 22.66 4.60 1.17
CA ILE A 157 22.61 3.14 1.00
C ILE A 157 22.27 2.84 -0.48
N PRO A 158 22.89 1.81 -1.10
CA PRO A 158 22.53 1.42 -2.46
C PRO A 158 21.06 0.99 -2.53
N LEU A 159 20.34 1.46 -3.54
CA LEU A 159 18.94 1.11 -3.76
C LEU A 159 18.79 -0.40 -4.03
N SER A 160 19.70 -1.00 -4.79
CA SER A 160 19.70 -2.45 -5.05
C SER A 160 19.75 -3.29 -3.77
N LYS A 161 20.60 -2.90 -2.81
CA LYS A 161 20.75 -3.55 -1.50
C LYS A 161 19.44 -3.51 -0.73
N PHE A 162 18.84 -2.33 -0.61
CA PHE A 162 17.55 -2.17 0.07
C PHE A 162 16.44 -3.03 -0.59
N LEU A 163 16.35 -3.05 -1.92
CA LEU A 163 15.37 -3.86 -2.64
C LEU A 163 15.58 -5.36 -2.42
N GLN A 164 16.83 -5.82 -2.33
CA GLN A 164 17.16 -7.22 -2.04
C GLN A 164 16.73 -7.61 -0.62
N GLU A 165 17.02 -6.78 0.38
CA GLU A 165 16.60 -7.00 1.77
C GLU A 165 15.06 -7.00 1.88
N THR A 166 14.41 -6.05 1.20
CA THR A 166 12.93 -5.96 1.16
C THR A 166 12.32 -7.21 0.51
N ARG A 167 12.90 -7.69 -0.59
CA ARG A 167 12.48 -8.97 -1.23
C ARG A 167 12.54 -10.12 -0.24
N GLN A 168 13.63 -10.24 0.54
CA GLN A 168 13.78 -11.31 1.52
C GLN A 168 12.69 -11.26 2.58
N ARG A 169 12.39 -10.07 3.13
CA ARG A 169 11.29 -9.88 4.09
C ARG A 169 9.93 -10.23 3.51
N LEU A 170 9.63 -9.78 2.28
CA LEU A 170 8.38 -10.11 1.59
C LEU A 170 8.23 -11.61 1.31
N LEU A 171 9.32 -12.33 1.09
CA LEU A 171 9.28 -13.79 0.93
C LEU A 171 9.12 -14.51 2.28
N ALA A 172 9.71 -13.99 3.35
CA ALA A 172 9.58 -14.50 4.71
C ALA A 172 8.18 -14.29 5.30
N HIS A 173 7.46 -13.24 4.87
CA HIS A 173 6.11 -12.90 5.32
C HIS A 173 5.11 -12.96 4.14
N PRO A 174 4.45 -14.12 3.89
CA PRO A 174 3.58 -14.31 2.73
C PRO A 174 2.35 -13.39 2.66
N THR A 175 1.93 -12.80 3.77
CA THR A 175 0.81 -11.85 3.85
C THR A 175 1.24 -10.39 3.69
N ALA A 176 2.56 -10.13 3.70
CA ALA A 176 3.11 -8.78 3.71
C ALA A 176 2.81 -7.97 2.45
N LEU A 177 2.81 -6.66 2.63
CA LEU A 177 2.63 -5.66 1.58
C LEU A 177 3.94 -4.89 1.34
N VAL A 178 3.97 -4.09 0.28
CA VAL A 178 5.01 -3.08 0.10
C VAL A 178 4.47 -1.72 0.54
N GLY A 179 5.09 -1.09 1.53
CA GLY A 179 4.60 0.15 2.12
C GLY A 179 5.34 0.51 3.41
N GLU A 180 5.38 1.78 3.82
CA GLU A 180 4.78 2.93 3.13
C GLU A 180 5.75 3.50 2.08
N ILE A 181 5.30 3.60 0.82
CA ILE A 181 6.11 4.12 -0.30
C ILE A 181 5.33 5.24 -0.98
N GLY A 182 5.97 6.20 -1.65
CA GLY A 182 5.21 7.23 -2.36
C GLY A 182 5.97 8.49 -2.68
N LEU A 183 5.24 9.61 -2.80
CA LEU A 183 5.78 10.94 -3.11
C LEU A 183 5.24 11.98 -2.12
N ASP A 184 6.12 12.81 -1.59
CA ASP A 184 5.78 13.96 -0.76
C ASP A 184 6.49 15.21 -1.27
N LYS A 185 5.71 16.15 -1.82
CA LYS A 185 6.21 17.44 -2.30
C LYS A 185 6.36 18.47 -1.18
N ALA A 186 5.60 18.35 -0.09
CA ALA A 186 5.55 19.33 0.98
C ALA A 186 6.67 19.12 2.02
N PHE A 187 7.15 17.88 2.15
CA PHE A 187 8.14 17.52 3.15
C PHE A 187 9.48 18.24 2.97
N ARG A 188 10.05 18.65 4.10
CA ARG A 188 11.39 19.22 4.21
C ARG A 188 12.18 18.46 5.27
N LEU A 189 13.47 18.26 5.03
CA LEU A 189 14.33 17.50 5.95
C LEU A 189 14.52 18.27 7.27
N PRO A 190 14.56 17.62 8.44
CA PRO A 190 14.86 18.28 9.70
C PRO A 190 16.32 18.73 9.80
N TRP A 191 16.59 19.76 10.59
CA TRP A 191 17.94 20.22 10.91
C TRP A 191 18.68 19.28 11.87
N GLY A 192 19.99 19.11 11.64
CA GLY A 192 20.95 18.57 12.61
C GLY A 192 20.86 17.07 12.88
N LYS A 193 21.91 16.53 13.52
CA LYS A 193 21.88 15.15 14.05
C LYS A 193 20.88 15.07 15.21
N VAL A 194 20.28 13.91 15.33
CA VAL A 194 19.53 13.50 16.52
C VAL A 194 20.50 13.52 17.71
N ILE A 195 20.43 14.55 18.56
CA ILE A 195 21.32 14.68 19.72
C ILE A 195 20.83 13.72 20.81
N GLU A 196 21.66 12.75 21.18
CA GLU A 196 21.31 11.73 22.19
C GLU A 196 21.05 12.28 23.60
N SER A 197 21.52 13.51 23.88
CA SER A 197 21.48 14.15 25.19
C SER A 197 20.34 15.15 25.40
N SER A 198 19.38 15.29 24.48
CA SER A 198 18.26 16.22 24.71
C SER A 198 17.29 15.66 25.75
N SER A 199 17.17 16.35 26.89
CA SER A 199 16.20 16.13 27.97
C SER A 199 14.72 16.21 27.54
N SER A 200 14.47 16.48 26.26
CA SER A 200 13.16 16.50 25.60
C SER A 200 12.82 15.20 24.85
N ARG A 201 13.67 14.16 24.91
CA ARG A 201 13.33 12.84 24.37
C ARG A 201 12.26 12.18 25.25
N ASN A 202 11.11 11.89 24.66
CA ASN A 202 10.21 10.91 25.24
C ASN A 202 10.81 9.52 24.98
N GLY A 203 11.21 8.81 26.04
CA GLY A 203 11.95 7.55 25.94
C GLY A 203 11.18 6.43 25.23
N ASP A 204 9.88 6.60 25.05
CA ASP A 204 8.98 5.60 24.48
C ASP A 204 8.94 5.63 22.93
N LEU A 205 9.45 6.69 22.29
CA LEU A 205 9.44 6.83 20.84
C LEU A 205 10.68 6.18 20.20
N THR A 206 10.45 5.47 19.10
CA THR A 206 11.50 4.86 18.30
C THR A 206 12.39 5.95 17.66
N PRO A 207 13.73 5.86 17.79
CA PRO A 207 14.64 6.86 17.25
C PRO A 207 14.65 6.94 15.72
N GLY A 208 14.97 8.12 15.18
CA GLY A 208 15.18 8.35 13.75
C GLY A 208 14.05 9.10 13.04
N GLY A 209 13.00 9.47 13.78
CA GLY A 209 11.94 10.35 13.30
C GLY A 209 12.33 11.84 13.33
N ARG A 210 11.33 12.73 13.25
CA ARG A 210 11.56 14.18 13.38
C ARG A 210 12.03 14.57 14.79
N GLU A 211 11.52 13.90 15.82
CA GLU A 211 11.90 14.12 17.24
C GLU A 211 11.84 15.61 17.65
N GLY A 212 10.82 16.33 17.18
CA GLY A 212 10.63 17.76 17.46
C GLY A 212 11.60 18.72 16.74
N ARG A 213 12.53 18.21 15.92
CA ARG A 213 13.49 19.04 15.19
C ARG A 213 12.79 20.01 14.23
N MET A 214 13.37 21.21 14.12
CA MET A 214 12.93 22.20 13.15
C MET A 214 13.20 21.73 11.72
N LEU A 215 12.30 22.07 10.79
CA LEU A 215 12.47 21.75 9.38
C LEU A 215 13.47 22.71 8.72
N SER A 216 14.38 22.15 7.93
CA SER A 216 15.31 22.87 7.07
C SER A 216 14.62 23.36 5.78
N PRO A 217 15.26 24.19 4.95
CA PRO A 217 14.72 24.53 3.63
C PRO A 217 14.90 23.39 2.61
N TYR A 218 15.70 22.38 2.93
CA TYR A 218 16.08 21.32 2.01
C TYR A 218 14.95 20.30 1.86
N HIS A 219 14.66 19.93 0.62
CA HIS A 219 13.72 18.88 0.25
C HIS A 219 14.35 17.96 -0.80
N VAL A 220 13.84 16.73 -0.90
CA VAL A 220 14.28 15.78 -1.92
C VAL A 220 13.66 16.18 -3.26
N LYS A 221 14.48 16.23 -4.32
CA LYS A 221 14.01 16.49 -5.68
C LYS A 221 12.97 15.44 -6.07
N MET A 222 11.90 15.89 -6.71
CA MET A 222 10.77 15.03 -7.07
C MET A 222 11.18 13.87 -8.00
N ALA A 223 12.12 14.11 -8.93
CA ALA A 223 12.65 13.06 -9.81
C ALA A 223 13.24 11.89 -9.00
N HIS A 224 14.08 12.19 -8.00
CA HIS A 224 14.69 11.17 -7.13
C HIS A 224 13.63 10.39 -6.34
N GLN A 225 12.60 11.07 -5.82
CA GLN A 225 11.49 10.37 -5.15
C GLN A 225 10.76 9.42 -6.11
N VAL A 226 10.54 9.83 -7.37
CA VAL A 226 9.89 9.02 -8.41
C VAL A 226 10.72 7.78 -8.76
N ASP A 227 12.04 7.91 -8.85
CA ASP A 227 12.94 6.80 -9.19
C ASP A 227 12.91 5.74 -8.07
N VAL A 228 13.04 6.15 -6.81
CA VAL A 228 12.93 5.27 -5.64
C VAL A 228 11.54 4.63 -5.54
N LEU A 229 10.47 5.38 -5.83
CA LEU A 229 9.11 4.86 -5.84
C LEU A 229 8.93 3.78 -6.91
N LYS A 230 9.36 4.04 -8.15
CA LYS A 230 9.22 3.09 -9.26
C LYS A 230 9.95 1.78 -8.97
N ALA A 231 11.15 1.84 -8.41
CA ALA A 231 11.90 0.63 -8.06
C ALA A 231 11.16 -0.25 -7.04
N GLN A 232 10.55 0.36 -6.02
CA GLN A 232 9.72 -0.34 -5.04
C GLN A 232 8.41 -0.90 -5.64
N LEU A 233 7.78 -0.16 -6.55
CA LEU A 233 6.58 -0.62 -7.28
C LEU A 233 6.87 -1.81 -8.20
N CYS A 234 8.01 -1.81 -8.89
CA CYS A 234 8.47 -2.94 -9.70
C CYS A 234 8.65 -4.18 -8.83
N LEU A 235 9.33 -4.06 -7.68
CA LEU A 235 9.48 -5.17 -6.74
C LEU A 235 8.13 -5.71 -6.27
N ALA A 236 7.17 -4.83 -5.97
CA ALA A 236 5.82 -5.24 -5.59
C ALA A 236 5.11 -5.98 -6.73
N GLY A 237 5.23 -5.50 -7.97
CA GLY A 237 4.66 -6.15 -9.15
C GLY A 237 5.26 -7.52 -9.45
N GLU A 238 6.58 -7.66 -9.32
CA GLU A 238 7.30 -8.92 -9.52
C GLU A 238 6.87 -10.00 -8.52
N LEU A 239 6.64 -9.61 -7.27
CA LEU A 239 6.21 -10.50 -6.19
C LEU A 239 4.68 -10.59 -6.05
N GLY A 240 3.92 -9.87 -6.87
CA GLY A 240 2.45 -9.81 -6.78
C GLY A 240 1.93 -9.22 -5.47
N ARG A 241 2.69 -8.33 -4.83
CA ARG A 241 2.37 -7.72 -3.54
C ARG A 241 1.49 -6.47 -3.71
N PRO A 242 0.43 -6.30 -2.90
CA PRO A 242 -0.26 -5.02 -2.81
C PRO A 242 0.66 -3.93 -2.26
N VAL A 243 0.33 -2.67 -2.58
CA VAL A 243 1.10 -1.51 -2.11
C VAL A 243 0.26 -0.55 -1.27
N SER A 244 0.87 0.07 -0.26
CA SER A 244 0.35 1.24 0.45
C SER A 244 1.11 2.49 -0.01
N LEU A 245 0.39 3.45 -0.61
CA LEU A 245 0.94 4.60 -1.31
C LEU A 245 0.71 5.90 -0.56
N HIS A 246 1.80 6.58 -0.24
CA HIS A 246 1.84 7.96 0.23
C HIS A 246 1.75 8.95 -0.93
N GLY A 247 0.94 10.00 -0.77
CA GLY A 247 0.78 11.02 -1.80
C GLY A 247 0.38 12.38 -1.25
N VAL A 248 1.36 13.25 -1.00
CA VAL A 248 1.12 14.61 -0.49
C VAL A 248 1.53 15.65 -1.53
N GLN A 249 0.55 16.45 -1.99
CA GLN A 249 0.74 17.52 -2.97
C GLN A 249 1.45 17.10 -4.27
N ALA A 250 1.37 15.80 -4.60
CA ALA A 250 2.06 15.19 -5.73
C ALA A 250 1.14 14.29 -6.57
N HIS A 251 -0.19 14.46 -6.49
CA HIS A 251 -1.17 13.54 -7.08
C HIS A 251 -0.95 13.24 -8.57
N GLY A 252 -0.70 14.26 -9.39
CA GLY A 252 -0.44 14.07 -10.82
C GLY A 252 0.84 13.27 -11.07
N VAL A 253 1.94 13.62 -10.40
CA VAL A 253 3.23 12.93 -10.53
C VAL A 253 3.14 11.49 -10.04
N LEU A 254 2.41 11.24 -8.94
CA LEU A 254 2.16 9.90 -8.41
C LEU A 254 1.38 9.05 -9.41
N PHE A 255 0.31 9.61 -9.99
CA PHE A 255 -0.43 8.92 -11.05
C PHE A 255 0.45 8.63 -12.26
N ASP A 256 1.23 9.59 -12.74
CA ASP A 256 2.09 9.42 -13.91
C ASP A 256 3.18 8.37 -13.67
N ALA A 257 3.76 8.33 -12.46
CA ALA A 257 4.74 7.32 -12.07
C ALA A 257 4.14 5.90 -12.15
N LEU A 258 2.96 5.71 -11.56
CA LEU A 258 2.21 4.46 -11.63
C LEU A 258 1.81 4.10 -13.08
N ALA A 259 1.29 5.08 -13.83
CA ALA A 259 0.87 4.90 -15.22
C ALA A 259 1.99 4.51 -16.15
N SER A 260 3.20 5.01 -15.90
CA SER A 260 4.37 4.62 -16.67
C SER A 260 4.71 3.13 -16.54
N LEU A 261 4.36 2.48 -15.43
CA LEU A 261 4.66 1.06 -15.18
C LEU A 261 3.67 0.12 -15.86
N TRP A 262 2.39 0.51 -16.00
CA TRP A 262 1.39 -0.34 -16.66
C TRP A 262 1.14 0.02 -18.12
N LYS A 263 1.96 0.89 -18.71
CA LYS A 263 1.86 1.26 -20.12
C LYS A 263 1.99 0.01 -21.00
N GLY A 264 1.00 -0.23 -21.87
CA GLY A 264 0.92 -1.44 -22.70
C GLY A 264 0.22 -2.63 -22.02
N HIS A 265 -0.25 -2.47 -20.79
CA HIS A 265 -1.00 -3.48 -20.03
C HIS A 265 -2.44 -3.00 -19.71
N GLU A 266 -2.91 -1.95 -20.38
CA GLU A 266 -4.25 -1.41 -20.18
C GLU A 266 -5.33 -2.43 -20.56
N LYS A 267 -6.42 -2.44 -19.78
CA LYS A 267 -7.57 -3.28 -20.06
C LYS A 267 -8.32 -2.76 -21.29
N GLU A 268 -8.73 -3.67 -22.17
CA GLU A 268 -9.64 -3.33 -23.25
C GLU A 268 -11.02 -2.95 -22.66
N VAL A 269 -11.44 -1.70 -22.86
CA VAL A 269 -12.76 -1.26 -22.42
C VAL A 269 -13.74 -1.42 -23.58
N VAL A 270 -14.44 -2.55 -23.57
CA VAL A 270 -15.54 -2.82 -24.49
C VAL A 270 -16.63 -1.75 -24.27
N SER A 271 -16.97 -0.99 -25.31
CA SER A 271 -17.94 0.09 -25.18
C SER A 271 -19.30 -0.42 -24.67
N ARG A 272 -20.03 0.41 -23.90
CA ARG A 272 -21.40 0.07 -23.43
C ARG A 272 -22.34 -0.36 -24.57
N LYS A 273 -22.14 0.15 -25.79
CA LYS A 273 -22.88 -0.27 -27.00
C LYS A 273 -22.50 -1.70 -27.42
N LYS A 274 -21.22 -2.03 -27.44
CA LYS A 274 -20.71 -3.38 -27.76
C LYS A 274 -21.10 -4.37 -26.65
N GLN A 275 -21.04 -3.98 -25.37
CA GLN A 275 -21.58 -4.79 -24.25
C GLN A 275 -23.09 -5.05 -24.37
N LYS A 276 -23.90 -4.05 -24.75
CA LYS A 276 -25.33 -4.24 -25.01
C LYS A 276 -25.61 -5.12 -26.23
N MET A 277 -24.76 -5.09 -27.27
CA MET A 277 -24.90 -5.98 -28.43
C MET A 277 -24.49 -7.42 -28.10
N ILE A 278 -23.44 -7.62 -27.31
CA ILE A 278 -23.05 -8.94 -26.79
C ILE A 278 -24.18 -9.49 -25.91
N ALA A 279 -24.71 -8.69 -24.97
CA ALA A 279 -25.82 -9.10 -24.11
C ALA A 279 -27.13 -9.39 -24.89
N LYS A 280 -27.35 -8.74 -26.04
CA LYS A 280 -28.49 -9.03 -26.94
C LYS A 280 -28.25 -10.24 -27.85
N GLY A 281 -27.01 -10.51 -28.23
CA GLY A 281 -26.64 -11.66 -29.07
C GLY A 281 -26.69 -13.00 -28.32
N VAL A 282 -26.51 -12.97 -26.99
CA VAL A 282 -26.60 -14.17 -26.13
C VAL A 282 -28.05 -14.53 -25.77
N SER A 283 -29.01 -13.60 -25.92
CA SER A 283 -30.41 -13.84 -25.54
C SER A 283 -31.30 -14.48 -26.61
N GLU A 284 -30.80 -14.75 -27.82
CA GLU A 284 -31.65 -15.27 -28.91
C GLU A 284 -31.45 -16.76 -29.25
N ASP A 285 -30.58 -17.52 -28.55
CA ASP A 285 -30.47 -18.96 -28.84
C ASP A 285 -29.95 -19.82 -27.67
N PHE A 286 -30.65 -19.86 -26.53
CA PHE A 286 -30.62 -21.03 -25.63
C PHE A 286 -31.77 -21.01 -24.61
N SER A 287 -32.95 -21.48 -25.02
CA SER A 287 -33.98 -21.94 -24.09
C SER A 287 -34.14 -23.45 -24.25
N SER A 288 -33.31 -24.21 -23.52
CA SER A 288 -33.66 -25.49 -22.88
C SER A 288 -32.40 -26.26 -22.45
N SER A 289 -32.40 -26.66 -21.16
CA SER A 289 -31.57 -27.69 -20.50
C SER A 289 -30.33 -27.24 -19.73
N SER A 290 -30.54 -27.07 -18.42
CA SER A 290 -29.80 -27.62 -17.28
C SER A 290 -28.30 -27.91 -17.37
N SER A 291 -27.62 -27.43 -16.32
CA SER A 291 -26.44 -27.97 -15.64
C SER A 291 -25.05 -27.56 -16.15
N ASP A 292 -24.34 -27.00 -15.16
CA ASP A 292 -22.90 -27.05 -14.91
C ASP A 292 -21.92 -26.20 -15.73
N GLU A 293 -20.86 -25.90 -14.98
CA GLU A 293 -19.70 -25.04 -15.16
C GLU A 293 -18.93 -25.26 -16.48
N GLU A 294 -18.24 -24.21 -16.95
CA GLU A 294 -16.86 -24.16 -17.50
C GLU A 294 -16.71 -22.83 -18.27
N GLU A 295 -15.88 -21.87 -17.83
CA GLU A 295 -14.46 -21.67 -18.22
C GLU A 295 -14.17 -21.97 -19.70
N GLU A 296 -14.22 -20.94 -20.55
CA GLU A 296 -13.71 -21.03 -21.93
C GLU A 296 -12.30 -20.44 -22.05
N GLU A 297 -11.41 -21.30 -22.56
CA GLU A 297 -10.04 -21.07 -23.01
C GLU A 297 -10.06 -20.56 -24.47
N ASP A 298 -9.37 -19.46 -24.76
CA ASP A 298 -9.07 -19.04 -26.14
C ASP A 298 -7.72 -19.65 -26.57
N GLU A 299 -7.77 -20.70 -27.40
CA GLU A 299 -6.63 -21.18 -28.19
C GLU A 299 -7.08 -21.29 -29.66
N PHE A 300 -6.64 -20.35 -30.49
CA PHE A 300 -6.77 -20.39 -31.94
C PHE A 300 -5.41 -20.81 -32.51
N ASP A 301 -5.36 -21.98 -33.16
CA ASP A 301 -4.31 -22.31 -34.11
C ASP A 301 -4.88 -23.02 -35.35
N ASP A 302 -4.11 -22.92 -36.42
CA ASP A 302 -4.46 -22.90 -37.84
C ASP A 302 -5.28 -24.07 -38.46
N LEU A 303 -5.99 -23.67 -39.53
CA LEU A 303 -6.80 -24.47 -40.44
C LEU A 303 -5.97 -25.41 -41.34
N GLU A 304 -6.36 -26.68 -41.44
CA GLU A 304 -6.22 -27.44 -42.70
C GLU A 304 -7.34 -28.49 -42.92
N PHE A 305 -7.84 -28.50 -44.15
CA PHE A 305 -9.03 -29.17 -44.69
C PHE A 305 -8.79 -30.66 -45.03
N GLY A 306 -9.82 -31.54 -44.90
CA GLY A 306 -9.73 -32.90 -45.45
C GLY A 306 -10.89 -33.89 -45.21
N LEU A 307 -12.02 -33.66 -45.89
CA LEU A 307 -13.08 -34.56 -46.39
C LEU A 307 -13.13 -36.10 -46.07
N VAL A 308 -14.32 -36.52 -45.59
CA VAL A 308 -15.19 -37.68 -45.96
C VAL A 308 -14.79 -39.12 -45.57
N GLY A 309 -15.70 -39.80 -44.83
CA GLY A 309 -15.77 -41.28 -44.79
C GLY A 309 -16.60 -41.88 -43.63
N GLU A 310 -17.73 -42.51 -43.95
CA GLU A 310 -18.76 -43.10 -43.09
C GLU A 310 -18.37 -44.42 -42.34
N PRO A 311 -19.23 -44.99 -41.45
CA PRO A 311 -18.85 -45.59 -40.18
C PRO A 311 -18.69 -47.11 -40.19
N LYS A 312 -18.07 -47.67 -39.14
CA LYS A 312 -18.31 -49.07 -38.71
C LYS A 312 -17.95 -49.33 -37.24
N GLN A 313 -18.76 -50.21 -36.67
CA GLN A 313 -18.89 -50.59 -35.28
C GLN A 313 -17.76 -51.48 -34.71
N GLN A 314 -17.65 -51.41 -33.37
CA GLN A 314 -17.21 -52.44 -32.41
C GLN A 314 -15.75 -52.91 -32.46
N GLN A 315 -14.99 -52.59 -31.39
CA GLN A 315 -14.44 -53.61 -30.49
C GLN A 315 -13.92 -53.02 -29.17
N GLN A 316 -14.03 -53.84 -28.14
CA GLN A 316 -13.78 -53.60 -26.73
C GLN A 316 -12.29 -53.55 -26.36
N GLN A 317 -12.04 -52.97 -25.17
CA GLN A 317 -10.90 -53.19 -24.27
C GLN A 317 -9.53 -52.62 -24.66
N GLN A 318 -9.21 -51.46 -24.06
CA GLN A 318 -8.03 -51.31 -23.20
C GLN A 318 -8.16 -50.02 -22.36
N GLN A 319 -8.58 -50.17 -21.10
CA GLN A 319 -8.46 -49.13 -20.09
C GLN A 319 -6.97 -48.97 -19.73
N GLN A 320 -6.30 -48.02 -20.36
CA GLN A 320 -5.04 -47.50 -19.84
C GLN A 320 -5.36 -46.31 -18.91
N HIS A 321 -4.95 -46.46 -17.67
CA HIS A 321 -4.93 -45.41 -16.65
C HIS A 321 -4.10 -44.21 -17.15
N LYS A 322 -4.73 -43.22 -17.78
CA LYS A 322 -4.13 -41.89 -17.94
C LYS A 322 -4.22 -41.20 -16.58
N ALA A 323 -3.08 -41.20 -15.89
CA ALA A 323 -2.87 -40.37 -14.70
C ALA A 323 -3.29 -38.93 -15.02
N LYS A 324 -4.26 -38.40 -14.25
CA LYS A 324 -4.59 -36.98 -14.25
C LYS A 324 -3.31 -36.21 -13.91
N LYS A 325 -2.68 -35.59 -14.91
CA LYS A 325 -1.61 -34.62 -14.68
C LYS A 325 -2.23 -33.52 -13.82
N SER A 326 -1.75 -33.37 -12.59
CA SER A 326 -2.11 -32.24 -11.75
C SER A 326 -1.83 -30.97 -12.55
N LYS A 327 -2.85 -30.13 -12.78
CA LYS A 327 -2.65 -28.78 -13.32
C LYS A 327 -1.65 -28.11 -12.38
N LYS A 328 -0.42 -27.86 -12.84
CA LYS A 328 0.55 -27.07 -12.07
C LYS A 328 -0.12 -25.72 -11.78
N PRO A 329 -0.03 -25.19 -10.55
CA PRO A 329 -0.61 -23.89 -10.25
C PRO A 329 -0.06 -22.86 -11.22
N TYR A 330 -0.96 -22.16 -11.92
CA TYR A 330 -0.61 -21.07 -12.83
C TYR A 330 0.16 -20.02 -12.03
N LYS A 331 1.46 -19.88 -12.30
CA LYS A 331 2.26 -18.78 -11.76
C LYS A 331 2.07 -17.60 -12.71
N PRO A 332 1.34 -16.54 -12.33
CA PRO A 332 1.23 -15.37 -13.18
C PRO A 332 2.63 -14.83 -13.46
N LYS A 333 2.89 -14.47 -14.73
CA LYS A 333 4.16 -13.83 -15.10
C LYS A 333 4.34 -12.55 -14.27
N PRO A 334 5.55 -12.26 -13.77
CA PRO A 334 5.82 -11.04 -13.02
C PRO A 334 5.46 -9.82 -13.87
N LYS A 335 4.74 -8.87 -13.26
CA LYS A 335 4.33 -7.61 -13.91
C LYS A 335 5.15 -6.46 -13.35
N PRO A 336 5.42 -5.40 -14.12
CA PRO A 336 6.17 -4.24 -13.63
C PRO A 336 5.36 -3.33 -12.67
N PHE A 337 4.12 -3.70 -12.35
CA PHE A 337 3.21 -2.92 -11.49
C PHE A 337 2.49 -3.83 -10.50
N PRO A 338 2.11 -3.31 -9.32
CA PRO A 338 1.42 -4.09 -8.29
C PRO A 338 -0.01 -4.45 -8.73
N PRO A 339 -0.57 -5.59 -8.29
CA PRO A 339 -1.94 -5.97 -8.61
C PRO A 339 -2.99 -5.05 -7.95
N ARG A 340 -2.66 -4.50 -6.77
CA ARG A 340 -3.54 -3.67 -5.94
C ARG A 340 -2.74 -2.54 -5.32
N ALA A 341 -3.34 -1.35 -5.23
CA ALA A 341 -2.72 -0.20 -4.60
C ALA A 341 -3.74 0.53 -3.70
N CYS A 342 -3.39 0.75 -2.44
CA CYS A 342 -4.12 1.65 -1.56
C CYS A 342 -3.46 3.02 -1.60
N LEU A 343 -4.20 4.07 -1.95
CA LEU A 343 -3.79 5.44 -1.70
C LEU A 343 -4.17 5.77 -0.27
N HIS A 344 -3.18 5.77 0.60
CA HIS A 344 -3.43 5.98 2.02
C HIS A 344 -3.73 7.44 2.33
N SER A 345 -4.57 7.68 3.33
CA SER A 345 -5.04 8.99 3.77
C SER A 345 -5.37 9.92 2.59
N PHE A 346 -6.18 9.41 1.66
CA PHE A 346 -6.38 10.08 0.37
C PHE A 346 -6.98 11.48 0.55
N SER A 347 -6.20 12.51 0.22
CA SER A 347 -6.57 13.91 0.43
C SER A 347 -6.84 14.69 -0.87
N GLY A 348 -6.80 14.01 -2.02
CA GLY A 348 -7.10 14.60 -3.31
C GLY A 348 -8.59 14.90 -3.51
N PRO A 349 -8.95 15.77 -4.48
CA PRO A 349 -10.34 16.04 -4.80
C PRO A 349 -10.97 14.85 -5.59
N PRO A 350 -12.32 14.77 -5.67
CA PRO A 350 -13.02 13.71 -6.39
C PRO A 350 -12.58 13.50 -7.85
N GLN A 351 -12.12 14.55 -8.53
CA GLN A 351 -11.62 14.49 -9.90
C GLN A 351 -10.34 13.65 -9.99
N VAL A 352 -9.42 13.80 -9.03
CA VAL A 352 -8.19 13.01 -8.93
C VAL A 352 -8.54 11.56 -8.60
N LEU A 353 -9.47 11.35 -7.65
CA LEU A 353 -9.94 10.00 -7.30
C LEU A 353 -10.46 9.25 -8.52
N LYS A 354 -11.30 9.90 -9.35
CA LYS A 354 -11.86 9.30 -10.58
C LYS A 354 -10.81 8.91 -11.61
N GLN A 355 -9.64 9.56 -11.61
CA GLN A 355 -8.53 9.21 -12.50
C GLN A 355 -8.02 7.80 -12.22
N TYR A 356 -7.91 7.41 -10.94
CA TYR A 356 -7.51 6.07 -10.51
C TYR A 356 -8.59 4.99 -10.70
N LEU A 357 -9.81 5.40 -11.07
CA LEU A 357 -10.94 4.51 -11.32
C LEU A 357 -11.22 4.28 -12.80
N ASP A 358 -10.36 4.77 -13.70
CA ASP A 358 -10.52 4.50 -15.13
C ASP A 358 -10.50 2.97 -15.36
N PRO A 359 -11.54 2.38 -15.98
CA PRO A 359 -11.62 0.94 -16.22
C PRO A 359 -10.46 0.36 -17.05
N LYS A 360 -9.72 1.21 -17.78
CA LYS A 360 -8.49 0.82 -18.50
C LYS A 360 -7.35 0.48 -17.56
N ILE A 361 -7.34 1.00 -16.34
CA ILE A 361 -6.24 0.79 -15.40
C ILE A 361 -6.23 -0.68 -14.96
N PRO A 362 -5.10 -1.39 -15.13
CA PRO A 362 -5.02 -2.80 -14.78
C PRO A 362 -4.94 -3.03 -13.26
N VAL A 363 -4.39 -2.05 -12.52
CA VAL A 363 -4.28 -2.05 -11.06
C VAL A 363 -5.64 -1.79 -10.42
N LYS A 364 -5.99 -2.55 -9.37
CA LYS A 364 -7.17 -2.25 -8.55
C LYS A 364 -6.80 -1.27 -7.44
N CYS A 365 -7.29 -0.04 -7.54
CA CYS A 365 -7.04 1.01 -6.56
C CYS A 365 -8.04 0.98 -5.40
N TYR A 366 -7.57 1.32 -4.20
CA TYR A 366 -8.32 1.51 -2.96
C TYR A 366 -7.93 2.85 -2.36
N PHE A 367 -8.79 3.41 -1.52
CA PHE A 367 -8.56 4.69 -0.85
C PHE A 367 -8.92 4.52 0.61
N SER A 368 -7.94 4.73 1.49
CA SER A 368 -8.19 4.75 2.93
C SER A 368 -8.31 6.17 3.46
N PHE A 369 -9.04 6.27 4.57
CA PHE A 369 -9.31 7.52 5.25
C PHE A 369 -9.14 7.33 6.75
N SER A 370 -8.60 8.37 7.41
CA SER A 370 -8.40 8.44 8.86
C SER A 370 -9.02 9.71 9.43
N MET A 371 -9.34 9.68 10.73
CA MET A 371 -9.72 10.91 11.43
C MET A 371 -8.55 11.91 11.45
N VAL A 372 -7.35 11.44 11.78
CA VAL A 372 -6.20 12.31 12.07
C VAL A 372 -5.69 13.05 10.83
N VAL A 373 -5.74 12.44 9.65
CA VAL A 373 -5.27 13.08 8.41
C VAL A 373 -6.42 13.72 7.65
N ASN A 374 -7.49 12.98 7.35
CA ASN A 374 -8.54 13.48 6.48
C ASN A 374 -9.50 14.45 7.17
N LEU A 375 -9.69 14.30 8.48
CA LEU A 375 -10.60 15.13 9.28
C LEU A 375 -9.85 16.01 10.30
N GLY A 376 -8.51 15.95 10.33
CA GLY A 376 -7.68 16.77 11.23
C GLY A 376 -7.59 18.25 10.86
N THR A 377 -8.12 18.67 9.70
CA THR A 377 -8.14 20.07 9.27
C THR A 377 -9.51 20.44 8.69
N ALA A 378 -9.93 21.70 8.86
CA ALA A 378 -11.19 22.20 8.30
C ALA A 378 -11.28 22.03 6.77
N GLY A 379 -10.14 22.16 6.07
CA GLY A 379 -10.07 21.94 4.62
C GLY A 379 -10.20 20.46 4.23
N GLY A 380 -9.72 19.54 5.06
CA GLY A 380 -9.93 18.10 4.92
C GLY A 380 -11.41 17.73 5.13
N GLU A 381 -11.99 18.23 6.21
CA GLU A 381 -13.37 17.97 6.58
C GLU A 381 -14.37 18.49 5.53
N ALA A 382 -14.17 19.69 5.00
CA ALA A 382 -15.07 20.30 4.03
C ALA A 382 -15.24 19.49 2.73
N LYS A 383 -14.20 18.72 2.33
CA LYS A 383 -14.21 17.90 1.11
C LYS A 383 -14.50 16.42 1.36
N PHE A 384 -14.49 15.98 2.62
CA PHE A 384 -14.58 14.57 3.00
C PHE A 384 -15.83 13.89 2.41
N ALA A 385 -17.00 14.50 2.62
CA ALA A 385 -18.28 13.97 2.16
C ALA A 385 -18.34 13.77 0.63
N ASP A 386 -17.79 14.73 -0.13
CA ASP A 386 -17.77 14.65 -1.61
C ASP A 386 -16.84 13.56 -2.10
N VAL A 387 -15.69 13.35 -1.44
CA VAL A 387 -14.71 12.32 -1.81
C VAL A 387 -15.24 10.92 -1.50
N ILE A 388 -15.82 10.71 -0.31
CA ILE A 388 -16.43 9.43 0.06
C ILE A 388 -17.54 9.05 -0.91
N ARG A 389 -18.47 9.98 -1.20
CA ARG A 389 -19.57 9.72 -2.17
C ARG A 389 -19.09 9.47 -3.60
N ALA A 390 -17.89 9.92 -3.95
CA ALA A 390 -17.30 9.66 -5.27
C ALA A 390 -16.58 8.31 -5.36
N CYS A 391 -16.26 7.69 -4.22
CA CYS A 391 -15.57 6.41 -4.16
C CYS A 391 -16.57 5.25 -4.36
N PRO A 392 -16.25 4.26 -5.22
CA PRO A 392 -17.09 3.07 -5.36
C PRO A 392 -17.14 2.23 -4.08
N ASP A 393 -18.30 1.63 -3.85
CA ASP A 393 -18.48 0.64 -2.80
C ASP A 393 -17.44 -0.48 -2.92
N GLY A 394 -16.81 -0.84 -1.80
CA GLY A 394 -15.75 -1.86 -1.76
C GLY A 394 -14.36 -1.38 -2.20
N GLN A 395 -14.17 -0.09 -2.48
CA GLN A 395 -12.84 0.53 -2.68
C GLN A 395 -12.47 1.57 -1.62
N VAL A 396 -13.35 1.76 -0.62
CA VAL A 396 -13.10 2.56 0.58
C VAL A 396 -12.52 1.66 1.68
N LEU A 397 -11.47 2.13 2.34
CA LEU A 397 -10.84 1.50 3.49
C LEU A 397 -10.82 2.47 4.68
N VAL A 398 -10.73 1.93 5.90
CA VAL A 398 -10.53 2.71 7.13
C VAL A 398 -9.11 2.53 7.62
N GLU A 399 -8.54 3.58 8.19
CA GLU A 399 -7.23 3.50 8.83
C GLU A 399 -7.13 4.47 10.01
N SER A 400 -6.16 4.25 10.89
CA SER A 400 -5.89 5.15 11.99
C SER A 400 -4.76 6.16 11.69
N ASP A 401 -3.74 5.77 10.93
CA ASP A 401 -2.44 6.48 10.78
C ASP A 401 -1.76 6.85 12.12
N LEU A 402 -2.09 6.11 13.19
CA LEU A 402 -1.55 6.36 14.52
C LEU A 402 -0.19 5.69 14.73
N HIS A 403 0.60 6.31 15.59
CA HIS A 403 1.94 5.88 16.00
C HIS A 403 1.93 4.90 17.19
N VAL A 404 0.74 4.51 17.64
CA VAL A 404 0.49 3.64 18.81
C VAL A 404 -0.58 2.61 18.47
N ALA A 405 -0.50 1.41 19.03
CA ALA A 405 -1.60 0.46 19.07
C ALA A 405 -2.39 0.60 20.39
N GLY A 406 -3.63 0.07 20.43
CA GLY A 406 -4.45 0.00 21.65
C GLY A 406 -5.79 0.71 21.54
N GLU A 407 -6.36 1.05 22.71
CA GLU A 407 -7.73 1.58 22.83
C GLU A 407 -7.95 2.88 22.05
N ASP A 408 -6.97 3.78 22.06
CA ASP A 408 -7.05 5.02 21.27
C ASP A 408 -7.21 4.73 19.78
N MET A 409 -6.44 3.76 19.26
CA MET A 409 -6.54 3.35 17.86
C MET A 409 -7.90 2.74 17.53
N ASP A 410 -8.44 1.89 18.41
CA ASP A 410 -9.80 1.36 18.25
C ASP A 410 -10.83 2.51 18.21
N GLY A 411 -10.73 3.49 19.12
CA GLY A 411 -11.61 4.66 19.13
C GLY A 411 -11.55 5.46 17.82
N TYR A 412 -10.36 5.71 17.29
CA TYR A 412 -10.17 6.42 16.03
C TYR A 412 -10.69 5.64 14.81
N LEU A 413 -10.56 4.31 14.82
CA LEU A 413 -11.12 3.45 13.78
C LEU A 413 -12.65 3.44 13.82
N GLU A 414 -13.23 3.39 15.02
CA GLU A 414 -14.68 3.54 15.20
C GLU A 414 -15.16 4.88 14.64
N ASP A 415 -14.52 5.99 15.00
CA ASP A 415 -14.94 7.32 14.60
C ASP A 415 -14.91 7.49 13.07
N VAL A 416 -13.84 7.07 12.41
CA VAL A 416 -13.75 7.18 10.94
C VAL A 416 -14.73 6.23 10.25
N ALA A 417 -14.93 5.01 10.77
CA ALA A 417 -15.88 4.06 10.21
C ALA A 417 -17.32 4.59 10.28
N ARG A 418 -17.70 5.16 11.44
CA ARG A 418 -18.99 5.84 11.61
C ARG A 418 -19.11 7.03 10.65
N ARG A 419 -18.08 7.87 10.57
CA ARG A 419 -18.10 9.04 9.68
C ARG A 419 -18.33 8.66 8.23
N ILE A 420 -17.66 7.61 7.74
CA ILE A 420 -17.85 7.08 6.38
C ILE A 420 -19.28 6.55 6.22
N TYR A 421 -19.74 5.72 7.16
CA TYR A 421 -21.09 5.15 7.13
C TYR A 421 -22.18 6.24 7.00
N TYR A 422 -22.06 7.34 7.74
CA TYR A 422 -22.99 8.47 7.67
C TYR A 422 -22.97 9.21 6.33
N GLN A 423 -21.86 9.16 5.57
CA GLN A 423 -21.80 9.78 4.24
C GLN A 423 -22.34 8.88 3.13
N THR A 424 -22.33 7.56 3.33
CA THR A 424 -22.78 6.58 2.34
C THR A 424 -24.23 6.16 2.52
N THR A 425 -24.82 6.40 3.71
CA THR A 425 -26.18 5.97 4.04
C THR A 425 -27.20 7.09 3.75
N PRO A 426 -28.25 6.84 2.95
CA PRO A 426 -29.32 7.82 2.73
C PRO A 426 -30.01 8.19 4.05
N SER A 427 -30.36 9.46 4.24
CA SER A 427 -30.91 10.00 5.49
C SER A 427 -32.15 9.25 6.01
N ALA A 428 -32.90 8.57 5.14
CA ALA A 428 -34.08 7.77 5.52
C ALA A 428 -33.76 6.42 6.20
N GLN A 429 -32.50 6.00 6.25
CA GLN A 429 -32.05 4.76 6.90
C GLN A 429 -31.25 5.00 8.18
N LEU A 430 -30.92 6.25 8.51
CA LEU A 430 -30.16 6.61 9.71
C LEU A 430 -30.97 6.46 11.01
N ASP A 431 -32.30 6.47 10.93
CA ASP A 431 -33.20 6.29 12.08
C ASP A 431 -33.56 4.82 12.37
N LYS A 432 -32.87 3.85 11.75
CA LYS A 432 -33.26 2.43 11.81
C LYS A 432 -32.29 1.47 12.50
N TYR A 433 -31.11 1.90 12.94
CA TYR A 433 -30.16 1.01 13.59
C TYR A 433 -29.32 1.69 14.64
#